data_AF-A0A929TDS5-F1
#
_entry.id   AF-A0A929TDS5-F1
#
_cell.length_a   1.000
_cell.length_b   1.000
_cell.length_c   1.000
_cell.angle_alpha   90.00
_cell.angle_beta   90.00
_cell.angle_gamma   90.00
#
_symmetry.space_group_name_H-M   'P 1'
#
loop_
_entity.id
_entity.type
_entity.pdbx_description
1 polymer ?
#
loop_
_entity_poly.entity_id
_entity_poly.type
_entity_poly.pdbx_seq_one_letter_code
_entity_poly.pdbx_strand_id
1 'polypeptide(L)'
;MKKKKNRSGAVWLSFVVGLLGSTAWAALFLTRTMNSRKERARYVVQSVASDVEGSLNARFSATLIWEMLIQSQSGRITDQMFRDDSAMMCEHQSGIYGIWLAPGGKVQGIYPAENVGGVPGNLFADTATQQAAKAARDTKKPMFIAPVTLGNQQKVMMMIRPVYVNGNDFWGFACV
;
A
#
# COMPACT_ATOMS: atom_id res chain seq x y z
N MET A 1 32.35 -73.82 -32.77
CA MET A 1 31.52 -72.59 -32.89
C MET A 1 31.69 -71.71 -31.64
N LYS A 2 32.57 -70.70 -31.68
CA LYS A 2 32.68 -69.70 -30.58
C LYS A 2 31.62 -68.62 -30.79
N LYS A 3 30.59 -68.57 -29.93
CA LYS A 3 29.63 -67.45 -29.87
C LYS A 3 30.42 -66.15 -29.62
N LYS A 4 30.56 -65.31 -30.65
CA LYS A 4 31.04 -63.92 -30.52
C LYS A 4 30.00 -63.19 -29.65
N LYS A 5 30.22 -63.19 -28.34
CA LYS A 5 29.36 -62.56 -27.33
C LYS A 5 29.20 -61.08 -27.72
N ASN A 6 27.94 -60.61 -27.84
CA ASN A 6 27.48 -59.27 -28.24
C ASN A 6 28.05 -58.13 -27.35
N ARG A 7 29.38 -57.98 -27.26
CA ARG A 7 30.06 -56.94 -26.48
C ARG A 7 29.77 -55.55 -27.02
N SER A 8 29.56 -55.40 -28.33
CA SER A 8 29.18 -54.12 -28.95
C SER A 8 27.78 -53.67 -28.51
N GLY A 9 26.80 -54.57 -28.49
CA GLY A 9 25.43 -54.26 -28.07
C GLY A 9 25.34 -53.86 -26.59
N ALA A 10 26.11 -54.50 -25.72
CA ALA A 10 26.17 -54.14 -24.29
C ALA A 10 26.80 -52.74 -24.06
N VAL A 11 27.80 -52.36 -24.85
CA VAL A 11 28.44 -51.02 -24.79
C VAL A 11 27.51 -49.93 -25.32
N TRP A 12 26.77 -50.20 -26.39
CA TRP A 12 25.74 -49.28 -26.89
C TRP A 12 24.60 -49.10 -25.89
N LEU A 13 24.17 -50.18 -25.24
CA LEU A 13 23.12 -50.12 -24.22
C LEU A 13 23.55 -49.29 -23.01
N SER A 14 24.79 -49.45 -22.52
CA SER A 14 25.30 -48.65 -21.40
C SER A 14 25.44 -47.17 -21.76
N PHE A 15 25.84 -46.87 -23.01
CA PHE A 15 25.90 -45.49 -23.51
C PHE A 15 24.51 -44.83 -23.54
N VAL A 16 23.49 -45.53 -24.04
CA VAL A 16 22.10 -45.02 -24.08
C VAL A 16 21.55 -44.80 -22.67
N VAL A 17 21.76 -45.76 -21.75
CA VAL A 17 21.32 -45.63 -20.35
C VAL A 17 22.00 -44.45 -19.66
N GLY A 18 23.31 -44.26 -19.88
CA GLY A 18 24.05 -43.11 -19.35
C GLY A 18 23.50 -41.78 -19.86
N LEU A 19 23.20 -41.70 -21.16
CA LEU A 19 22.65 -40.50 -21.79
C LEU A 19 21.22 -40.17 -21.31
N LEU A 20 20.39 -41.20 -21.10
CA LEU A 20 19.06 -41.03 -20.50
C LEU A 20 19.17 -40.54 -19.05
N GLY A 21 20.09 -41.12 -18.27
CA GLY A 21 20.34 -40.71 -16.89
C GLY A 21 20.83 -39.26 -16.77
N SER A 22 21.78 -38.84 -17.62
CA SER A 22 22.27 -37.46 -17.61
C SER A 22 21.19 -36.46 -18.03
N THR A 23 20.33 -36.83 -18.98
CA THR A 23 19.23 -35.97 -19.44
C THR A 23 18.16 -35.81 -18.35
N ALA A 24 17.80 -36.90 -17.67
CA ALA A 24 16.87 -36.86 -16.54
C ALA A 24 17.45 -36.02 -15.38
N TRP A 25 18.73 -36.19 -15.07
CA TRP A 25 19.41 -35.39 -14.05
C TRP A 25 19.44 -33.90 -14.41
N ALA A 26 19.76 -33.57 -15.66
CA ALA A 26 19.74 -32.20 -16.16
C ALA A 26 18.33 -31.59 -16.10
N ALA A 27 17.29 -32.34 -16.49
CA ALA A 27 15.91 -31.89 -16.40
C ALA A 27 15.47 -31.62 -14.95
N LEU A 28 15.83 -32.50 -14.02
CA LEU A 28 15.56 -32.31 -12.59
C LEU A 28 16.32 -31.10 -12.02
N PHE A 29 17.58 -30.91 -12.40
CA PHE A 29 18.39 -29.77 -11.98
C PHE A 29 17.81 -28.45 -12.52
N LEU A 30 17.41 -28.40 -13.79
CA LEU A 30 16.75 -27.24 -14.40
C LEU A 30 15.42 -26.93 -13.72
N THR A 31 14.60 -27.95 -13.45
CA THR A 31 13.31 -27.75 -12.76
C THR A 31 13.51 -27.23 -11.35
N ARG A 32 14.48 -27.78 -10.60
CA ARG A 32 14.82 -27.31 -9.24
C ARG A 32 15.34 -25.87 -9.24
N THR A 33 16.22 -25.52 -10.18
CA THR A 33 16.76 -24.15 -10.28
C THR A 33 15.68 -23.15 -10.68
N MET A 34 14.77 -23.52 -11.60
CA MET A 34 13.61 -22.69 -11.95
C MET A 34 12.67 -22.48 -10.76
N ASN A 35 12.35 -23.54 -10.02
CA ASN A 35 11.49 -23.44 -8.83
C ASN A 35 12.14 -22.57 -7.76
N SER A 36 13.43 -22.75 -7.48
CA SER A 36 14.16 -21.89 -6.53
C SER A 36 14.19 -20.42 -6.97
N ARG A 37 14.35 -20.14 -8.27
CA ARG A 37 14.25 -18.76 -8.79
C ARG A 37 12.86 -18.17 -8.58
N LYS A 38 11.79 -18.95 -8.82
CA LYS A 38 10.41 -18.54 -8.57
C LYS A 38 10.14 -18.27 -7.09
N GLU A 39 10.64 -19.12 -6.21
CA GLU A 39 10.51 -18.92 -4.76
C GLU A 39 11.23 -17.66 -4.30
N ARG A 40 12.46 -17.42 -4.77
CA ARG A 40 13.19 -16.18 -4.47
C ARG A 40 12.46 -14.94 -4.99
N ALA A 41 11.95 -14.99 -6.22
CA ALA A 41 11.15 -13.90 -6.78
C ALA A 41 9.89 -13.65 -5.94
N ARG A 42 9.20 -14.71 -5.52
CA ARG A 42 8.03 -14.61 -4.63
C ARG A 42 8.39 -14.00 -3.28
N TYR A 43 9.49 -14.43 -2.68
CA TYR A 43 9.97 -13.90 -1.41
C TYR A 43 10.31 -12.41 -1.52
N VAL A 44 11.01 -12.00 -2.58
CA VAL A 44 11.32 -10.59 -2.82
C VAL A 44 10.04 -9.77 -3.01
N VAL A 45 9.09 -10.26 -3.83
CA VAL A 45 7.79 -9.58 -4.01
C VAL A 45 7.03 -9.44 -2.69
N GLN A 46 7.02 -10.49 -1.86
CA GLN A 46 6.36 -10.45 -0.55
C GLN A 46 7.05 -9.48 0.41
N SER A 47 8.39 -9.45 0.43
CA SER A 47 9.15 -8.50 1.24
C SER A 47 8.83 -7.06 0.83
N VAL A 48 8.91 -6.77 -0.47
CA VAL A 48 8.61 -5.42 -0.99
C VAL A 48 7.16 -5.04 -0.72
N ALA A 49 6.20 -5.96 -0.88
CA ALA A 49 4.81 -5.69 -0.56
C ALA A 49 4.63 -5.37 0.94
N SER A 50 5.27 -6.14 1.82
CA SER A 50 5.25 -5.89 3.26
C SER A 50 5.89 -4.55 3.63
N ASP A 51 6.98 -4.17 2.98
CA ASP A 51 7.64 -2.88 3.19
C ASP A 51 6.74 -1.72 2.75
N VAL A 52 6.07 -1.87 1.60
CA VAL A 52 5.09 -0.90 1.10
C VAL A 52 3.93 -0.76 2.08
N GLU A 53 3.29 -1.87 2.48
CA GLU A 53 2.19 -1.88 3.45
C GLU A 53 2.59 -1.24 4.78
N GLY A 54 3.78 -1.59 5.30
CA GLY A 54 4.32 -0.99 6.52
C GLY A 54 4.51 0.51 6.38
N SER A 55 5.10 0.98 5.27
CA SER A 55 5.32 2.41 5.02
C SER A 55 4.00 3.19 4.88
N LEU A 56 2.99 2.58 4.24
CA LEU A 56 1.67 3.17 4.10
C LEU A 56 0.97 3.25 5.45
N ASN A 57 0.95 2.16 6.22
CA ASN A 57 0.31 2.13 7.52
C ASN A 57 0.93 3.14 8.49
N ALA A 58 2.26 3.32 8.45
CA ALA A 58 2.94 4.34 9.23
C ALA A 58 2.42 5.75 8.90
N ARG A 59 2.41 6.13 7.61
CA ARG A 59 1.94 7.45 7.15
C ARG A 59 0.46 7.68 7.48
N PHE A 60 -0.36 6.66 7.27
CA PHE A 60 -1.80 6.75 7.51
C PHE A 60 -2.20 6.77 8.98
N SER A 61 -1.30 6.37 9.88
CA SER A 61 -1.52 6.48 11.32
C SER A 61 -1.73 7.93 11.75
N ALA A 62 -1.23 8.93 11.00
CA ALA A 62 -1.53 10.34 11.25
C ALA A 62 -3.04 10.63 11.31
N THR A 63 -3.83 10.04 10.42
CA THR A 63 -5.30 10.21 10.43
C THR A 63 -5.94 9.57 11.65
N LEU A 64 -5.40 8.45 12.15
CA LEU A 64 -5.87 7.80 13.37
C LEU A 64 -5.58 8.66 14.61
N ILE A 65 -4.39 9.26 14.67
CA ILE A 65 -4.06 10.21 15.73
C ILE A 65 -5.04 11.39 15.71
N TRP A 66 -5.30 11.95 14.52
CA TRP A 66 -6.29 13.02 14.37
C TRP A 66 -7.71 12.59 14.77
N GLU A 67 -8.15 11.39 14.39
CA GLU A 67 -9.44 10.84 14.84
C GLU A 67 -9.53 10.84 16.38
N MET A 68 -8.50 10.36 17.07
CA MET A 68 -8.44 10.32 18.54
C MET A 68 -8.43 11.74 19.16
N LEU A 69 -7.66 12.67 18.59
CA LEU A 69 -7.58 14.06 19.06
C LEU A 69 -8.92 14.79 18.88
N ILE A 70 -9.59 14.59 17.76
CA ILE A 70 -10.92 15.15 17.49
C ILE A 70 -11.95 14.57 18.44
N GLN A 71 -11.90 13.26 18.71
CA GLN A 71 -12.78 12.61 19.67
C GLN A 71 -12.57 13.12 21.10
N SER A 72 -11.32 13.25 21.54
CA SER A 72 -10.99 13.70 22.91
C SER A 72 -11.41 15.14 23.17
N GLN A 73 -11.37 16.00 22.14
CA GLN A 73 -11.79 17.41 22.22
C GLN A 73 -13.27 17.63 21.82
N SER A 74 -14.05 16.56 21.66
CA SER A 74 -15.45 16.61 21.21
C SER A 74 -15.65 17.45 19.95
N GLY A 75 -14.72 17.34 18.99
CA GLY A 75 -14.75 18.05 17.73
C GLY A 75 -14.19 19.47 17.73
N ARG A 76 -13.70 19.98 18.88
CA ARG A 76 -13.18 21.33 19.01
C ARG A 76 -11.67 21.37 18.75
N ILE A 77 -11.30 21.52 17.49
CA ILE A 77 -9.90 21.69 17.07
C ILE A 77 -9.65 23.17 16.78
N THR A 78 -8.62 23.74 17.40
CA THR A 78 -8.15 25.10 17.07
C THR A 78 -7.14 25.06 15.93
N ASP A 79 -7.05 26.13 15.15
CA ASP A 79 -6.09 26.19 14.04
C ASP A 79 -4.64 26.06 14.50
N GLN A 80 -4.32 26.58 15.69
CA GLN A 80 -2.97 26.48 16.27
C GLN A 80 -2.63 25.03 16.60
N MET A 81 -3.53 24.33 17.29
CA MET A 81 -3.34 22.91 17.62
C MET A 81 -3.22 22.06 16.35
N PHE A 82 -4.07 22.33 15.36
CA PHE A 82 -3.98 21.65 14.07
C PHE A 82 -2.62 21.82 13.39
N ARG A 83 -2.10 23.05 13.34
CA ARG A 83 -0.80 23.35 12.72
C ARG A 83 0.35 22.68 13.47
N ASP A 84 0.39 22.84 14.79
CA ASP A 84 1.52 22.36 15.61
C ASP A 84 1.60 20.83 15.59
N ASP A 85 0.47 20.15 15.79
CA ASP A 85 0.42 18.69 15.80
C ASP A 85 0.68 18.11 14.39
N SER A 86 0.14 18.74 13.33
CA SER A 86 0.40 18.29 11.95
C SER A 86 1.85 18.51 11.53
N ALA A 87 2.47 19.61 11.96
CA ALA A 87 3.88 19.87 11.73
C ALA A 87 4.75 18.78 12.32
N MET A 88 4.54 18.45 13.60
CA MET A 88 5.25 17.39 14.29
C MET A 88 5.07 16.03 13.59
N MET A 89 3.84 15.71 13.14
CA MET A 89 3.58 14.46 12.40
C MET A 89 4.34 14.39 11.07
N CYS A 90 4.32 15.47 10.28
CA CYS A 90 5.01 15.53 9.00
C CYS A 90 6.54 15.53 9.14
N GLU A 91 7.10 16.15 10.19
CA GLU A 91 8.54 16.14 10.46
C GLU A 91 9.05 14.72 10.80
N HIS A 92 8.28 13.96 11.58
CA HIS A 92 8.68 12.61 11.98
C HIS A 92 8.34 11.53 10.94
N GLN A 93 7.47 11.81 9.97
CA GLN A 93 7.03 10.85 8.95
C GLN A 93 7.32 11.34 7.54
N SER A 94 8.47 10.93 6.99
CA SER A 94 8.83 11.22 5.60
C SER A 94 7.82 10.65 4.59
N GLY A 95 7.49 11.46 3.57
CA GLY A 95 6.60 11.06 2.48
C GLY A 95 5.11 11.33 2.72
N ILE A 96 4.73 12.02 3.80
CA ILE A 96 3.42 12.67 3.90
C ILE A 96 3.44 13.92 3.03
N TYR A 97 2.53 14.00 2.06
CA TYR A 97 2.37 15.19 1.23
C TYR A 97 1.68 16.33 2.01
N GLY A 98 0.66 16.00 2.78
CA GLY A 98 -0.01 16.93 3.69
C GLY A 98 -1.13 16.24 4.46
N ILE A 99 -1.56 16.85 5.55
CA ILE A 99 -2.67 16.41 6.40
C ILE A 99 -3.77 17.45 6.31
N TRP A 100 -5.02 17.01 6.17
CA TRP A 100 -6.17 17.91 6.09
C TRP A 100 -7.31 17.48 7.02
N LEU A 101 -8.00 18.48 7.58
CA LEU A 101 -9.22 18.30 8.35
C LEU A 101 -10.41 18.88 7.59
N ALA A 102 -11.48 18.08 7.49
CA ALA A 102 -12.68 18.43 6.75
C ALA A 102 -13.95 18.29 7.60
N PRO A 103 -14.23 19.20 8.55
CA PRO A 103 -15.48 19.20 9.31
C PRO A 103 -16.70 19.28 8.37
N GLY A 104 -17.65 18.35 8.51
CA GLY A 104 -18.81 18.23 7.63
C GLY A 104 -18.46 17.97 6.16
N GLY A 105 -17.22 17.55 5.87
CA GLY A 105 -16.70 17.36 4.51
C GLY A 105 -16.10 18.62 3.88
N LYS A 106 -16.20 19.80 4.50
CA LYS A 106 -15.55 21.03 4.01
C LYS A 106 -14.15 21.13 4.58
N VAL A 107 -13.14 21.20 3.71
CA VAL A 107 -11.75 21.29 4.14
C VAL A 107 -11.50 22.66 4.77
N GLN A 108 -10.98 22.66 6.00
CA GLN A 108 -10.73 23.87 6.79
C GLN A 108 -9.33 23.90 7.40
N GLY A 109 -8.77 22.74 7.79
CA GLY A 109 -7.38 22.63 8.22
C GLY A 109 -6.54 22.01 7.11
N ILE A 110 -5.48 22.69 6.65
CA ILE A 110 -4.54 22.17 5.64
C ILE A 110 -3.12 22.41 6.14
N TYR A 111 -2.32 21.35 6.22
CA TYR A 111 -0.90 21.44 6.51
C TYR A 111 -0.11 20.52 5.55
N PRO A 112 1.03 20.96 4.99
CA PRO A 112 1.54 22.34 4.98
C PRO A 112 0.61 23.33 4.24
N ALA A 113 0.70 24.62 4.58
CA ALA A 113 -0.23 25.64 4.07
C ALA A 113 -0.07 25.94 2.58
N GLU A 114 1.11 25.71 2.02
CA GLU A 114 1.41 25.82 0.59
C GLU A 114 0.57 24.87 -0.28
N ASN A 115 0.03 23.80 0.31
CA ASN A 115 -0.79 22.82 -0.40
C ASN A 115 -2.23 23.28 -0.62
N VAL A 116 -2.69 24.36 0.01
CA VAL A 116 -4.09 24.81 0.00
C VAL A 116 -4.68 24.89 -1.42
N GLY A 117 -3.90 25.37 -2.40
CA GLY A 117 -4.36 25.51 -3.80
C GLY A 117 -4.60 24.18 -4.53
N GLY A 118 -4.08 23.05 -4.03
CA GLY A 118 -4.26 21.73 -4.63
C GLY A 118 -5.39 20.91 -4.02
N VAL A 119 -5.87 21.29 -2.83
CA VAL A 119 -6.81 20.48 -2.04
C VAL A 119 -8.26 20.81 -2.40
N PRO A 120 -9.15 19.81 -2.55
CA PRO A 120 -10.57 20.06 -2.77
C PRO A 120 -11.19 20.84 -1.60
N GLY A 121 -11.96 21.90 -1.87
CA GLY A 121 -12.65 22.65 -0.82
C GLY A 121 -13.75 21.87 -0.10
N ASN A 122 -14.34 20.86 -0.74
CA ASN A 122 -15.33 19.97 -0.13
C ASN A 122 -15.24 18.55 -0.70
N LEU A 123 -15.02 17.58 0.17
CA LEU A 123 -14.82 16.18 -0.20
C LEU A 123 -16.06 15.51 -0.78
N PHE A 124 -17.26 16.01 -0.47
CA PHE A 124 -18.52 15.51 -1.04
C PHE A 124 -18.88 16.14 -2.39
N ALA A 125 -18.22 17.23 -2.78
CA ALA A 125 -18.49 17.94 -4.03
C ALA A 125 -17.42 17.69 -5.11
N ASP A 126 -16.19 17.38 -4.69
CA ASP A 126 -15.09 17.09 -5.61
C ASP A 126 -15.25 15.71 -6.28
N THR A 127 -15.07 15.65 -7.60
CA THR A 127 -15.28 14.43 -8.39
C THR A 127 -14.31 13.32 -8.06
N ALA A 128 -13.09 13.63 -7.59
CA ALA A 128 -12.09 12.63 -7.26
C ALA A 128 -12.33 12.04 -5.86
N THR A 129 -12.88 12.80 -4.92
CA THR A 129 -13.07 12.35 -3.53
C THR A 129 -14.49 11.95 -3.18
N GLN A 130 -15.51 12.41 -3.92
CA GLN A 130 -16.93 12.28 -3.54
C GLN A 130 -17.36 10.84 -3.25
N GLN A 131 -17.01 9.89 -4.11
CA GLN A 131 -17.41 8.50 -3.92
C GLN A 131 -16.77 7.90 -2.68
N ALA A 132 -15.47 8.14 -2.47
CA ALA A 132 -14.74 7.65 -1.32
C ALA A 132 -15.19 8.30 -0.02
N ALA A 133 -15.46 9.61 -0.01
CA ALA A 133 -15.99 10.32 1.15
C ALA A 133 -17.37 9.79 1.58
N LYS A 134 -18.28 9.55 0.61
CA LYS A 134 -19.57 8.92 0.88
C LYS A 134 -19.40 7.51 1.45
N ALA A 135 -18.61 6.68 0.79
CA ALA A 135 -18.34 5.31 1.24
C ALA A 135 -17.71 5.28 2.65
N ALA A 136 -16.75 6.17 2.93
CA ALA A 136 -16.11 6.28 4.22
C ALA A 136 -17.13 6.60 5.32
N ARG A 137 -17.95 7.64 5.10
CA ARG A 137 -19.01 8.03 6.04
C ARG A 137 -20.06 6.93 6.23
N ASP A 138 -20.49 6.28 5.16
CA ASP A 138 -21.60 5.33 5.23
C ASP A 138 -21.15 4.00 5.86
N THR A 139 -19.91 3.59 5.62
CA THR A 139 -19.34 2.35 6.19
C THR A 139 -18.64 2.56 7.53
N LYS A 140 -18.41 3.82 7.94
CA LYS A 140 -17.60 4.21 9.10
C LYS A 140 -16.17 3.66 9.06
N LYS A 141 -15.64 3.42 7.86
CA LYS A 141 -14.29 2.89 7.63
C LYS A 141 -13.45 3.87 6.82
N PRO A 142 -12.12 3.91 7.03
CA PRO A 142 -11.23 4.66 6.17
C PRO A 142 -11.30 4.16 4.73
N MET A 143 -11.23 5.08 3.76
CA MET A 143 -11.16 4.76 2.33
C MET A 143 -9.84 5.23 1.74
N PHE A 144 -9.28 4.44 0.84
CA PHE A 144 -8.09 4.77 0.08
C PHE A 144 -8.44 5.16 -1.35
N ILE A 145 -7.80 6.22 -1.84
CA ILE A 145 -7.88 6.61 -3.24
C ILE A 145 -6.47 6.88 -3.77
N ALA A 146 -6.13 6.22 -4.88
CA ALA A 146 -4.84 6.38 -5.54
C ALA A 146 -4.94 5.99 -7.02
N PRO A 147 -4.25 6.72 -7.93
CA PRO A 147 -3.71 8.06 -7.74
C PRO A 147 -4.82 9.12 -7.84
N VAL A 148 -4.78 10.14 -6.99
CA VAL A 148 -5.60 11.36 -7.10
C VAL A 148 -4.74 12.47 -7.67
N THR A 149 -5.26 13.19 -8.66
CA THR A 149 -4.60 14.40 -9.18
C THR A 149 -5.19 15.61 -8.47
N LEU A 150 -4.34 16.32 -7.73
CA LEU A 150 -4.70 17.55 -7.02
C LEU A 150 -4.83 18.72 -8.00
N GLY A 151 -5.43 19.83 -7.56
CA GLY A 151 -5.61 21.04 -8.37
C GLY A 151 -4.30 21.61 -8.93
N ASN A 152 -3.19 21.36 -8.24
CA ASN A 152 -1.83 21.73 -8.65
C ASN A 152 -1.12 20.68 -9.52
N GLN A 153 -1.85 19.72 -10.10
CA GLN A 153 -1.36 18.62 -10.94
C GLN A 153 -0.49 17.57 -10.22
N GLN A 154 -0.30 17.67 -8.90
CA GLN A 154 0.42 16.64 -8.14
C GLN A 154 -0.43 15.36 -8.04
N LYS A 155 0.21 14.20 -8.21
CA LYS A 155 -0.43 12.89 -8.03
C LYS A 155 -0.10 12.34 -6.66
N VAL A 156 -1.13 12.13 -5.85
CA VAL A 156 -1.00 11.64 -4.47
C VAL A 156 -1.83 10.39 -4.25
N MET A 157 -1.47 9.62 -3.24
CA MET A 157 -2.37 8.67 -2.61
C MET A 157 -2.99 9.37 -1.41
N MET A 158 -4.29 9.21 -1.22
CA MET A 158 -5.01 9.84 -0.11
C MET A 158 -5.77 8.79 0.69
N MET A 159 -5.71 8.89 2.01
CA MET A 159 -6.62 8.22 2.93
C MET A 159 -7.68 9.22 3.41
N ILE A 160 -8.95 8.83 3.33
CA ILE A 160 -10.07 9.57 3.91
C ILE A 160 -10.58 8.77 5.10
N ARG A 161 -10.33 9.26 6.32
CA ARG A 161 -10.82 8.65 7.56
C ARG A 161 -12.04 9.41 8.07
N PRO A 162 -13.21 8.76 8.19
CA PRO A 162 -14.39 9.38 8.77
C PRO A 162 -14.18 9.51 10.28
N VAL A 163 -14.55 10.66 10.86
CA VAL A 163 -14.43 10.91 12.29
C VAL A 163 -15.82 11.16 12.87
N TYR A 164 -16.11 10.50 13.98
CA TYR A 164 -17.36 10.63 14.72
C TYR A 164 -17.06 11.09 16.14
N VAL A 165 -17.89 11.98 16.66
CA VAL A 165 -17.82 12.51 18.03
C VAL A 165 -19.11 12.18 18.77
N ASN A 166 -19.13 12.35 20.09
CA ASN A 166 -20.33 12.16 20.93
C ASN A 166 -21.03 10.79 20.71
N GLY A 167 -20.24 9.74 20.52
CA GLY A 167 -20.73 8.37 20.36
C GLY A 167 -21.04 7.96 18.92
N ASN A 168 -21.65 8.82 18.10
CA ASN A 168 -21.91 8.48 16.70
C ASN A 168 -22.21 9.65 15.75
N ASP A 169 -21.98 10.90 16.17
CA ASP A 169 -22.25 12.07 15.35
C ASP A 169 -21.11 12.27 14.36
N PHE A 170 -21.42 12.24 13.07
CA PHE A 170 -20.42 12.46 12.04
C PHE A 170 -19.86 13.88 12.14
N TRP A 171 -18.58 13.99 12.50
CA TRP A 171 -17.89 15.27 12.60
C TRP A 171 -17.35 15.72 11.24
N GLY A 172 -16.80 14.79 10.46
CA GLY A 172 -16.08 15.13 9.24
C GLY A 172 -15.02 14.08 8.89
N PHE A 173 -13.93 14.53 8.29
CA PHE A 173 -12.83 13.65 7.92
C PHE A 173 -11.47 14.16 8.39
N ALA A 174 -10.58 13.22 8.68
CA ALA A 174 -9.14 13.44 8.71
C ALA A 174 -8.53 12.79 7.46
N CYS A 175 -7.69 13.53 6.74
CA CYS A 175 -7.09 13.11 5.48
C CYS A 175 -5.57 13.26 5.51
N VAL A 176 -4.89 12.39 4.78
CA VAL A 176 -3.45 12.46 4.51
C VAL A 176 -3.14 11.89 3.13
#